data_AF-A0A1I7XLP8-F1
#
_entry.id   AF-A0A1I7XLP8-F1
#
_cell.length_a   1.000
_cell.length_b   1.000
_cell.length_c   1.000
_cell.angle_alpha   90.00
_cell.angle_beta   90.00
_cell.angle_gamma   90.00
#
_symmetry.space_group_name_H-M   'P 1'
#
loop_
_entity.id
_entity.type
_entity.pdbx_description
1 polymer ?
#
loop_
_entity_poly.entity_id
_entity_poly.type
_entity_poly.pdbx_seq_one_letter_code
_entity_poly.pdbx_strand_id
1 'polypeptide(L)' 'MAHQALNRVNPVFANFDAGETLEIVITRLAGPRKPDKLVVCTASNENGTDARQTFLRKDILISTTIVPQLTS' A
#
# COMPACT_ATOMS: atom_id res chain seq x y z
N MET A 1 -12.47 22.35 6.00
CA MET A 1 -12.16 21.87 4.63
C MET A 1 -11.40 20.57 4.78
N ALA A 2 -11.90 19.47 4.21
CA ALA A 2 -11.25 18.17 4.33
C ALA A 2 -9.90 18.19 3.61
N HIS A 3 -8.82 17.86 4.32
CA HIS A 3 -7.49 17.72 3.73
C HIS A 3 -7.51 16.47 2.83
N GLN A 4 -7.68 16.65 1.52
CA GLN A 4 -7.53 15.55 0.56
C GLN A 4 -6.07 15.06 0.60
N ALA A 5 -5.84 13.75 0.67
CA ALA A 5 -4.51 13.19 0.54
C ALA A 5 -3.98 13.51 -0.88
N LEU A 6 -2.78 14.10 -0.95
CA LEU A 6 -2.19 14.51 -2.23
C LEU A 6 -1.70 13.31 -3.05
N ASN A 7 -1.50 12.15 -2.44
CA ASN A 7 -1.12 10.91 -3.11
C ASN A 7 -2.34 9.98 -3.17
N ARG A 8 -2.68 9.50 -4.37
CA ARG A 8 -3.67 8.44 -4.59
C ARG A 8 -2.92 7.16 -4.97
N VAL A 9 -3.22 6.05 -4.30
CA VAL A 9 -2.56 4.75 -4.51
C VAL A 9 -3.57 3.75 -5.04
N ASN A 10 -3.20 2.98 -6.07
CA ASN A 10 -4.04 1.92 -6.63
C ASN A 10 -3.20 0.74 -7.14
N PRO A 11 -3.48 -0.52 -6.73
CA PRO A 11 -4.44 -0.90 -5.68
C PRO A 11 -3.90 -0.59 -4.28
N VAL A 12 -4.80 -0.46 -3.28
CA VAL A 12 -4.43 -0.33 -1.86
C VAL A 12 -4.32 -1.70 -1.19
N PHE A 13 -5.17 -2.65 -1.61
CA PHE A 13 -5.13 -4.04 -1.19
C PHE A 13 -5.19 -4.92 -2.43
N ALA A 14 -4.37 -5.96 -2.45
CA ALA A 14 -4.35 -6.95 -3.53
C ALA A 14 -3.78 -8.25 -3.00
N ASN A 15 -4.23 -9.35 -3.59
CA ASN A 15 -3.54 -10.64 -3.53
C ASN A 15 -2.67 -10.76 -4.78
N PHE A 16 -1.55 -11.45 -4.67
CA PHE A 16 -0.67 -11.80 -5.79
C PHE A 16 -0.01 -13.14 -5.47
N ASP A 17 0.23 -13.97 -6.48
CA ASP A 17 0.80 -15.30 -6.28
C ASP A 17 2.34 -15.26 -6.28
N ALA A 18 2.94 -16.34 -5.77
CA ALA A 18 4.39 -16.46 -5.72
C ALA A 18 4.98 -16.46 -7.13
N GLY A 19 5.93 -15.56 -7.37
CA GLY A 19 6.57 -15.37 -8.67
C GLY A 19 5.85 -14.39 -9.59
N GLU A 20 4.67 -13.90 -9.21
CA GLU A 20 3.99 -12.84 -9.94
C GLU A 20 4.53 -11.45 -9.56
N THR A 21 4.27 -10.48 -10.45
CA THR A 21 4.55 -9.07 -10.21
C THR A 21 3.24 -8.30 -10.15
N LEU A 22 3.05 -7.53 -9.08
CA LEU A 22 1.92 -6.62 -8.94
C LEU A 22 2.37 -5.18 -9.19
N GLU A 23 1.69 -4.47 -10.09
CA GLU A 23 1.92 -3.05 -10.33
C GLU A 23 1.09 -2.18 -9.36
N ILE A 24 1.75 -1.22 -8.72
CA ILE A 24 1.12 -0.24 -7.83
C ILE A 24 1.34 1.16 -8.40
N VAL A 25 0.24 1.84 -8.74
CA VAL A 25 0.26 3.18 -9.32
C VAL A 25 0.05 4.22 -8.22
N ILE A 26 0.93 5.22 -8.17
CA ILE A 26 0.83 6.36 -7.26
C ILE A 26 0.65 7.64 -8.06
N THR A 27 -0.50 8.29 -7.92
CA THR A 27 -0.78 9.58 -8.56
C THR A 27 -0.62 10.72 -7.54
N ARG A 28 0.31 11.65 -7.80
CA ARG A 28 0.49 12.87 -7.00
C ARG A 28 -0.35 14.02 -7.58
N LEU A 29 -1.17 14.63 -6.75
CA LEU A 29 -1.87 15.87 -7.06
C LEU A 29 -1.00 17.10 -6.74
N ALA A 30 -1.27 18.21 -7.43
CA ALA A 30 -0.61 19.48 -7.17
C ALA A 30 -0.80 19.91 -5.71
N GLY A 31 0.30 20.29 -5.05
CA GLY A 31 0.31 20.68 -3.65
C GLY A 31 1.72 21.01 -3.16
N PRO A 32 1.87 21.42 -1.89
CA PRO A 32 3.17 21.78 -1.34
C PRO A 32 4.15 20.61 -1.39
N ARG A 33 5.44 20.94 -1.56
CA ARG A 33 6.54 19.97 -1.42
C ARG A 33 6.57 19.50 0.03
N LYS A 34 6.41 18.19 0.20
CA LYS A 34 6.45 17.54 1.50
C LYS A 34 7.05 16.14 1.30
N PRO A 35 8.00 15.72 2.16
CA PRO A 35 8.45 14.34 2.16
C PRO A 35 7.30 13.42 2.56
N ASP A 36 7.00 12.45 1.69
CA ASP A 36 5.99 11.43 1.90
C ASP A 36 6.64 10.04 1.77
N LYS A 37 5.96 8.99 2.22
CA LYS A 37 6.41 7.59 2.07
C LYS A 37 5.23 6.67 1.80
N LEU A 38 5.46 5.62 1.02
CA LEU A 38 4.55 4.47 0.92
C LEU A 38 5.05 3.36 1.83
N VAL A 39 4.16 2.83 2.67
CA VAL A 39 4.43 1.64 3.49
C VAL A 39 3.67 0.49 2.85
N VAL A 40 4.41 -0.51 2.36
CA VAL A 40 3.85 -1.73 1.77
C VAL A 40 3.91 -2.81 2.83
N CYS A 41 2.74 -3.32 3.22
CA CYS A 41 2.60 -4.44 4.14
C CYS A 41 2.28 -5.70 3.35
N THR A 42 3.01 -6.78 3.61
CA THR A 42 2.74 -8.10 3.04
C THR A 42 2.49 -9.10 4.15
N ALA A 43 1.60 -10.05 3.88
CA ALA A 43 1.29 -11.14 4.79
C ALA A 43 0.80 -12.35 3.99
N SER A 44 0.93 -13.54 4.57
CA SER A 44 0.40 -14.75 3.97
C SER A 44 -1.13 -14.74 4.01
N ASN A 45 -1.78 -15.07 2.89
CA ASN A 45 -3.23 -15.19 2.78
C ASN A 45 -3.63 -16.63 2.43
N GLU A 46 -3.37 -17.55 3.36
CA GLU A 46 -3.53 -19.00 3.17
C GLU A 46 -4.99 -19.43 2.96
N ASN A 47 -5.93 -18.61 3.42
CA ASN A 47 -7.37 -18.91 3.33
C ASN A 47 -8.00 -18.38 2.04
N GLY A 48 -7.22 -17.78 1.12
CA GLY A 48 -7.72 -17.21 -0.13
C GLY A 48 -8.78 -16.12 0.09
N THR A 49 -8.76 -15.46 1.24
CA THR A 49 -9.76 -14.44 1.60
C THR A 49 -9.51 -13.13 0.85
N ASP A 50 -10.46 -12.21 0.90
CA ASP A 50 -10.23 -10.85 0.44
C ASP A 50 -9.00 -10.23 1.14
N ALA A 51 -8.13 -9.56 0.37
CA ALA A 51 -6.86 -9.03 0.86
C ALA A 51 -7.07 -8.05 2.03
N ARG A 52 -8.14 -7.25 2.01
CA ARG A 52 -8.44 -6.31 3.09
C ARG A 52 -8.85 -7.04 4.37
N GLN A 53 -9.62 -8.12 4.26
CA GLN A 53 -10.04 -8.92 5.41
C GLN A 53 -8.86 -9.58 6.12
N THR A 54 -7.85 -10.02 5.35
CA THR A 54 -6.62 -10.61 5.88
C THR A 54 -5.93 -9.67 6.88
N PHE A 55 -5.84 -8.37 6.57
CA PHE A 55 -5.22 -7.36 7.44
C PHE A 55 -6.08 -6.92 8.65
N LEU A 56 -7.32 -7.39 8.78
CA LEU A 56 -8.14 -7.14 9.97
C LEU A 56 -7.89 -8.18 11.09
N ARG A 57 -7.20 -9.27 10.77
CA ARG A 57 -6.82 -10.31 11.74
C ARG A 57 -5.81 -9.77 12.75
N LYS A 58 -5.95 -10.19 14.01
CA LYS A 58 -5.05 -9.78 15.10
C LYS A 58 -3.79 -10.64 15.21
N ASP A 59 -3.83 -11.84 14.65
CA ASP A 59 -2.81 -12.88 14.74
C ASP A 59 -1.91 -12.95 13.50
N ILE A 60 -2.07 -12.04 12.55
CA ILE A 60 -1.33 -12.06 11.30
C ILE A 60 0.09 -11.55 11.46
N LEU A 61 1.05 -12.27 10.87
CA LEU A 61 2.42 -11.82 10.76
C LEU A 61 2.57 -10.92 9.53
N ILE A 62 3.00 -9.69 9.77
CA ILE A 62 3.16 -8.67 8.74
C ILE A 62 4.65 -8.45 8.48
N SER A 63 5.06 -8.55 7.22
CA SER A 63 6.32 -8.00 6.74
C SER A 63 6.08 -6.62 6.14
N THR A 64 7.06 -5.73 6.23
CA THR A 64 6.91 -4.33 5.81
C THR A 64 8.11 -3.85 5.00
N THR A 65 7.85 -3.14 3.93
CA THR A 65 8.85 -2.39 3.17
C THR A 65 8.41 -0.94 3.01
N ILE A 66 9.38 -0.01 3.08
CA ILE A 66 9.13 1.43 2.95
C ILE A 66 9.72 1.92 1.63
N VAL A 67 8.89 2.58 0.84
CA VAL A 67 9.32 3.29 -0.38
C VAL A 67 9.28 4.79 -0.10
N PRO A 68 10.44 5.47 0.07
CA PRO A 68 10.47 6.91 0.28
C PRO A 68 10.09 7.63 -1.02
N GLN A 69 9.20 8.62 -0.93
CA GLN A 69 8.95 9.55 -2.04
C GLN A 69 9.83 10.78 -1.85
N LEU A 70 10.96 10.79 -2.54
CA LEU A 70 11.86 11.94 -2.59
C LEU A 70 11.26 13.00 -3.53
N THR A 71 11.15 14.23 -3.04
CA THR A 71 10.80 15.38 -3.88
C THR A 71 12.07 15.98 -4.46
N SER A 72 12.26 15.89 -5.78
CA SER A 72 13.29 16.65 -6.51
C SER A 72 12.84 18.10 -6.76
#